data_AF-X1Q4P4-F1
#
_entry.id   AF-X1Q4P4-F1
#
_cell.length_a   1.000
_cell.length_b   1.000
_cell.length_c   1.000
_cell.angle_alpha   90.00
_cell.angle_beta   90.00
_cell.angle_gamma   90.00
#
_symmetry.space_group_name_H-M   'P 1'
#
loop_
_entity.id
_entity.type
_entity.pdbx_description
1 polymer ?
#
loop_
_entity_poly.entity_id
_entity_poly.type
_entity_poly.pdbx_seq_one_letter_code
_entity_poly.pdbx_strand_id
1 'polypeptide(L)' 'MSEIGVYRLNIGSCNGCDIEVLSVLATRFGIGELRTKIVEEPEQANVLM' A
#
# COMPACT_ATOMS: atom_id res chain seq x y z
N MET A 1 2.21 -17.92 -2.54
CA MET A 1 1.54 -16.79 -1.85
C MET A 1 0.67 -16.05 -2.85
N SER A 2 -0.53 -15.61 -2.44
CA SER A 2 -1.47 -14.81 -3.22
C SER A 2 -1.01 -13.34 -3.36
N GLU A 3 -1.60 -12.59 -4.29
CA GLU A 3 -1.36 -11.14 -4.46
C GLU A 3 -1.83 -10.34 -3.21
N ILE A 4 -1.11 -9.27 -2.87
CA ILE A 4 -1.42 -8.37 -1.74
C ILE A 4 -2.06 -7.10 -2.31
N GLY A 5 -3.37 -6.92 -2.09
CA GLY A 5 -4.12 -5.73 -2.46
C GLY A 5 -4.22 -4.80 -1.26
N VAL A 6 -3.66 -3.59 -1.40
CA VAL A 6 -3.64 -2.58 -0.33
C VAL A 6 -4.58 -1.44 -0.70
N TYR A 7 -5.60 -1.21 0.12
CA TYR A 7 -6.48 -0.04 -0.01
C TYR A 7 -6.02 1.06 0.93
N ARG A 8 -5.79 2.26 0.39
CA ARG A 8 -5.34 3.43 1.14
C ARG A 8 -6.55 4.22 1.67
N LEU A 9 -6.71 4.27 2.99
CA LEU A 9 -7.70 5.04 3.71
C LEU A 9 -7.03 6.17 4.51
N ASN A 10 -6.96 7.36 3.89
CA ASN A 10 -6.47 8.55 4.57
C ASN A 10 -7.63 9.34 5.19
N ILE A 11 -7.62 9.50 6.52
CA ILE A 11 -8.61 10.27 7.27
C ILE A 11 -7.90 11.43 7.98
N GLY A 12 -7.81 12.59 7.32
CA GLY A 12 -7.29 13.82 7.91
C GLY A 12 -5.77 13.84 8.13
N SER A 13 -5.01 13.07 7.35
CA SER A 13 -3.55 12.98 7.49
C SER A 13 -2.81 14.17 6.85
N CYS A 14 -1.57 14.39 7.31
CA CYS A 14 -0.58 15.28 6.67
C CYS A 14 0.18 14.63 5.49
N ASN A 15 -0.16 13.38 5.15
CA ASN A 15 0.50 12.53 4.14
C ASN A 15 1.93 12.05 4.50
N GLY A 16 2.41 12.30 5.73
CA GLY A 16 3.70 11.79 6.18
C GLY A 16 3.80 10.27 6.13
N CYS A 17 2.77 9.57 6.65
CA CYS A 17 2.73 8.10 6.64
C CYS A 17 2.75 7.52 5.22
N ASP A 18 2.09 8.17 4.26
CA ASP A 18 2.08 7.72 2.87
C ASP A 18 3.47 7.80 2.24
N ILE A 19 4.20 8.89 2.49
CA ILE A 19 5.58 9.06 2.02
C ILE A 19 6.47 7.96 2.59
N GLU A 20 6.38 7.72 3.91
CA GLU A 20 7.20 6.72 4.58
C GLU A 20 6.89 5.31 4.04
N VAL A 21 5.62 4.92 3.99
CA VAL A 21 5.23 3.58 3.53
C VAL A 21 5.59 3.36 2.06
N LEU A 22 5.31 4.33 1.18
CA LEU A 22 5.67 4.22 -0.23
C LEU A 22 7.18 4.21 -0.44
N SER A 23 7.95 4.99 0.32
CA SER A 23 9.42 4.99 0.23
C SER A 23 10.02 3.65 0.66
N VAL A 24 9.50 3.05 1.73
CA VAL A 24 9.97 1.75 2.20
C VAL A 24 9.60 0.65 1.20
N LEU A 25 8.35 0.62 0.76
CA LEU A 25 7.87 -0.39 -0.18
C LEU A 25 8.52 -0.26 -1.56
N ALA A 26 8.66 0.96 -2.10
CA ALA A 26 9.21 1.15 -3.44
C ALA A 26 10.74 1.05 -3.47
N THR A 27 11.43 1.62 -2.49
CA THR A 27 12.89 1.82 -2.57
C THR A 27 13.70 0.75 -1.83
N ARG A 28 13.14 0.15 -0.76
CA ARG A 28 13.87 -0.82 0.09
C ARG A 28 13.50 -2.28 -0.16
N PHE A 29 12.22 -2.54 -0.41
CA PHE A 29 11.68 -3.91 -0.55
C PHE A 29 11.16 -4.25 -1.95
N GLY A 30 10.91 -3.25 -2.81
CA GLY A 30 10.33 -3.44 -4.14
C GLY A 30 8.88 -3.95 -4.08
N ILE A 31 7.90 -3.05 -4.27
CA ILE A 31 6.45 -3.38 -4.31
C ILE A 31 6.15 -4.59 -5.21
N GLY A 32 6.86 -4.70 -6.34
CA GLY A 32 6.69 -5.79 -7.30
C GLY A 32 7.17 -7.16 -6.78
N GLU A 33 8.23 -7.20 -5.96
CA GLU A 33 8.76 -8.46 -5.41
C GLU A 33 7.81 -9.03 -4.35
N LEU A 34 7.13 -8.15 -3.62
CA LEU A 34 6.12 -8.51 -2.62
C LEU A 34 4.77 -8.87 -3.24
N ARG A 35 4.63 -8.87 -4.58
CA ARG A 35 3.35 -9.05 -5.29
C ARG A 35 2.26 -8.13 -4.72
N THR A 36 2.65 -6.90 -4.40
CA THR A 36 1.78 -5.90 -3.78
C THR A 36 1.25 -4.94 -4.83
N LYS A 37 -0.02 -4.58 -4.71
CA LYS A 37 -0.68 -3.61 -5.56
C LYS A 37 -1.52 -2.67 -4.70
N ILE A 38 -1.40 -1.36 -4.93
CA ILE A 38 -2.36 -0.39 -4.40
C ILE A 38 -3.64 -0.49 -5.22
N VAL A 39 -4.78 -0.71 -4.57
CA VAL A 39 -6.10 -0.81 -5.21
C VAL A 39 -6.96 0.39 -4.86
N GLU A 40 -7.93 0.70 -5.73
CA GLU A 40 -8.81 1.87 -5.57
C GLU A 40 -10.13 1.54 -4.87
N GLU A 41 -10.56 0.28 -4.89
CA GLU A 41 -11.80 -0.16 -4.24
C GLU A 41 -11.48 -1.05 -3.02
N PRO A 42 -12.10 -0.81 -1.85
CA PRO A 42 -11.86 -1.60 -0.63
C PRO A 42 -12.08 -3.11 -0.82
N GLU A 43 -13.04 -3.50 -1.65
CA GLU A 43 -13.41 -4.90 -1.90
C GLU A 43 -12.31 -5.68 -2.65
N GLN A 44 -11.38 -4.96 -3.30
CA GLN A 44 -10.23 -5.53 -3.99
C GLN A 44 -9.03 -5.72 -3.05
N ALA A 45 -9.10 -5.21 -1.81
CA ALA A 45 -8.00 -5.25 -0.86
C ALA A 45 -8.12 -6.41 0.12
N ASN A 46 -6.96 -6.93 0.52
CA ASN A 46 -6.79 -7.80 1.68
C ASN A 46 -5.98 -7.12 2.80
N VAL A 47 -5.53 -5.88 2.58
CA VAL A 47 -4.84 -5.03 3.54
C VAL A 47 -5.44 -3.62 3.48
N LEU A 48 -5.77 -3.07 4.64
CA LEU A 48 -6.16 -1.67 4.81
C LEU A 48 -4.95 -0.86 5.29
N MET A 49 -4.69 0.28 4.67
CA MET A 49 -3.56 1.17 4.97
C MET A 49 -4.00 2.60 5.19
#